data_AF-A0A0D7K9Q8-F1
#
_entry.id   AF-A0A0D7K9Q8-F1
#
_cell.length_a   1.000
_cell.length_b   1.000
_cell.length_c   1.000
_cell.angle_alpha   90.00
_cell.angle_beta   90.00
_cell.angle_gamma   90.00
#
_symmetry.space_group_name_H-M   'P 1'
#
loop_
_entity.id
_entity.type
_entity.pdbx_description
1 polymer ?
#
loop_
_entity_poly.entity_id
_entity_poly.type
_entity_poly.pdbx_seq_one_letter_code
_entity_poly.pdbx_strand_id
1 'polypeptide(L)' 'MPRIDRVRVDYMPGPAAVEALQAAQGLFPNSNTQALIDRLVITGLSALVHGHWKPPPLYGRNRDAWKLPADLRPRPGEAA' A
#
# COMPACT_ATOMS: atom_id res chain seq x y z
N MET A 1 9.94 23.49 16.70
CA MET A 1 10.17 22.23 15.95
C MET A 1 9.82 22.52 14.50
N PRO A 2 10.79 22.67 13.59
CA PRO A 2 10.45 22.90 12.20
C PRO A 2 9.79 21.62 11.69
N ARG A 3 8.57 21.73 11.17
CA ARG A 3 7.90 20.63 10.46
C ARG A 3 8.88 20.18 9.39
N ILE A 4 9.41 18.96 9.53
CA ILE A 4 10.17 18.32 8.47
C ILE A 4 9.28 18.43 7.24
N ASP A 5 9.73 19.23 6.27
CA ASP A 5 9.09 19.32 4.96
C ASP A 5 9.13 17.91 4.39
N ARG A 6 8.04 17.17 4.62
CA ARG A 6 7.79 15.92 3.94
C ARG A 6 7.80 16.33 2.48
N VAL A 7 8.88 15.99 1.78
CA VAL A 7 8.99 16.13 0.34
C VAL A 7 7.71 15.51 -0.20
N ARG A 8 6.78 16.37 -0.60
CA ARG A 8 5.54 15.94 -1.21
C ARG A 8 5.98 15.50 -2.59
N VAL A 9 6.29 14.22 -2.70
CA VAL A 9 6.59 13.62 -4.00
C VAL A 9 5.25 13.67 -4.74
N ASP A 10 5.01 14.78 -5.43
CA ASP A 10 3.96 14.90 -6.43
C ASP A 10 4.40 14.02 -7.60
N TYR A 11 4.31 12.70 -7.42
CA TYR A 11 4.31 11.77 -8.53
C TYR A 11 3.07 12.13 -9.32
N MET A 12 3.22 12.97 -10.36
CA MET A 12 2.20 13.13 -11.38
C MET A 12 1.97 11.71 -11.90
N PRO A 13 0.83 11.07 -11.62
CA PRO A 13 0.65 9.69 -12.01
C PRO A 13 0.63 9.69 -13.53
N GLY A 14 1.69 9.14 -14.14
CA GLY A 14 1.72 8.92 -15.58
C GLY A 14 0.54 8.05 -16.00
N PRO A 15 0.22 7.96 -17.30
CA PRO A 15 -0.93 7.19 -17.80
C PRO A 15 -1.06 5.79 -17.17
N ALA A 16 0.07 5.08 -17.01
CA ALA A 16 0.12 3.77 -16.37
C ALA A 16 -0.39 3.74 -14.90
N ALA A 17 -0.12 4.79 -14.11
CA ALA A 17 -0.60 4.87 -12.74
C ALA A 17 -2.11 5.16 -12.67
N VAL A 18 -2.63 5.96 -13.61
CA VAL A 18 -4.07 6.21 -13.74
C VAL A 18 -4.80 4.93 -14.17
N GLU A 19 -4.28 4.23 -15.18
CA GLU A 19 -4.84 2.96 -15.67
C GLU A 19 -4.86 1.89 -14.57
N ALA A 20 -3.76 1.76 -13.82
CA ALA A 20 -3.69 0.83 -12.69
C ALA A 20 -4.71 1.16 -11.61
N LEU A 21 -4.90 2.44 -11.29
CA LEU A 21 -5.88 2.87 -10.29
C LEU A 21 -7.32 2.62 -10.76
N GLN A 22 -7.64 2.90 -12.03
CA GLN A 22 -8.96 2.62 -12.62
C GLN A 22 -9.27 1.13 -12.62
N ALA A 23 -8.30 0.29 -13.00
CA ALA A 23 -8.43 -1.16 -12.92
C ALA A 23 -8.68 -1.62 -11.47
N ALA A 24 -7.95 -1.06 -10.50
CA ALA A 24 -8.13 -1.38 -9.08
C ALA A 24 -9.50 -0.95 -8.54
N GLN A 25 -10.03 0.20 -8.97
CA GLN A 25 -11.38 0.66 -8.62
C GLN A 25 -12.46 -0.32 -9.14
N GLY A 26 -12.29 -0.83 -10.37
CA GLY A 26 -13.20 -1.84 -10.93
C GLY A 26 -13.19 -3.16 -10.16
N LEU A 27 -12.03 -3.56 -9.64
CA LEU A 27 -11.87 -4.78 -8.85
C LEU A 27 -12.32 -4.63 -7.38
N PHE A 28 -12.18 -3.43 -6.82
CA PHE A 28 -12.42 -3.15 -5.40
C PHE A 28 -13.26 -1.89 -5.21
N PRO A 29 -14.54 -1.90 -5.62
CA PRO A 29 -15.38 -0.69 -5.68
C PRO A 29 -15.65 -0.02 -4.32
N ASN A 30 -15.50 -0.76 -3.22
CA ASN A 30 -15.74 -0.25 -1.87
C ASN A 30 -14.48 0.29 -1.17
N SER A 31 -13.33 0.29 -1.85
CA SER A 31 -12.06 0.77 -1.29
C SER A 31 -11.82 2.23 -1.64
N ASN A 32 -11.30 3.01 -0.68
CA ASN A 32 -10.86 4.38 -0.96
C ASN A 32 -9.54 4.40 -1.75
N THR A 33 -9.21 5.54 -2.37
CA THR A 33 -8.01 5.70 -3.21
C THR A 33 -6.71 5.31 -2.52
N GLN A 34 -6.53 5.67 -1.24
CA GLN A 34 -5.30 5.32 -0.51
C GLN A 34 -5.18 3.80 -0.32
N ALA A 35 -6.26 3.13 0.08
CA ALA A 35 -6.28 1.68 0.23
C ALA A 35 -6.01 0.95 -1.10
N LEU A 36 -6.49 1.52 -2.22
CA LEU A 36 -6.17 1.00 -3.55
C LEU A 36 -4.70 1.17 -3.90
N ILE A 37 -4.11 2.34 -3.63
CA ILE A 37 -2.68 2.59 -3.84
C ILE A 37 -1.84 1.63 -3.00
N ASP A 38 -2.14 1.49 -1.71
CA ASP A 38 -1.42 0.59 -0.81
C ASP A 38 -1.49 -0.85 -1.32
N ARG A 39 -2.68 -1.30 -1.74
CA ARG A 39 -2.89 -2.62 -2.33
C ARG A 39 -2.08 -2.79 -3.62
N LEU A 40 -2.10 -1.82 -4.53
CA LEU A 40 -1.32 -1.85 -5.77
C LEU A 40 0.18 -1.93 -5.51
N VAL A 41 0.71 -1.15 -4.56
CA VAL A 41 2.13 -1.15 -4.21
C VAL A 41 2.54 -2.50 -3.62
N ILE A 42 1.78 -3.03 -2.65
CA ILE A 42 2.06 -4.33 -2.02
C ILE A 42 1.98 -5.44 -3.07
N THR A 43 0.95 -5.40 -3.94
CA THR A 43 0.75 -6.40 -4.99
C THR A 43 1.84 -6.37 -6.05
N GLY A 44 2.18 -5.19 -6.54
CA GLY A 44 3.28 -4.99 -7.49
C GLY A 44 4.61 -5.43 -6.92
N LEU A 45 4.96 -5.00 -5.70
CA LEU A 45 6.24 -5.34 -5.08
C LEU A 45 6.36 -6.85 -4.80
N SER A 46 5.31 -7.49 -4.29
CA SER A 46 5.30 -8.95 -4.07
C SER A 46 5.50 -9.71 -5.38
N ALA A 47 4.79 -9.30 -6.44
CA ALA A 47 4.95 -9.91 -7.76
C ALA A 47 6.36 -9.72 -8.32
N LEU A 48 6.94 -8.54 -8.18
CA LEU A 48 8.30 -8.24 -8.61
C LEU A 48 9.36 -9.04 -7.84
N VAL A 49 9.24 -9.11 -6.51
CA VAL A 49 10.23 -9.79 -5.65
C VAL A 49 10.17 -11.32 -5.79
N HIS A 50 8.98 -11.88 -5.99
CA HIS A 50 8.79 -13.33 -6.04
C HIS A 50 8.63 -13.90 -7.45
N GLY A 51 8.57 -13.06 -8.49
CA GLY A 51 8.28 -13.47 -9.87
C GLY A 51 6.83 -13.93 -10.10
N HIS A 52 5.99 -13.89 -9.06
CA HIS A 52 4.57 -14.18 -9.09
C HIS A 52 3.90 -13.48 -7.91
N TRP A 53 2.61 -13.17 -8.01
CA TRP A 53 1.88 -12.66 -6.86
C TRP A 53 1.82 -13.71 -5.76
N LYS A 54 2.45 -13.39 -4.62
CA LYS A 54 2.34 -14.18 -3.39
C LYS A 54 1.32 -13.50 -2.48
N PRO A 55 0.11 -14.06 -2.30
CA PRO A 55 -0.87 -13.47 -1.41
C PRO A 55 -0.33 -13.46 0.03
N PRO A 56 -0.49 -12.37 0.79
CA PRO A 56 -0.10 -12.36 2.19
C PRO A 56 -0.89 -13.44 2.95
N PRO A 57 -0.26 -14.14 3.90
CA PRO A 57 -0.95 -15.06 4.79
C PRO A 57 -1.86 -14.26 5.72
N LEU A 58 -3.08 -13.99 5.26
CA LEU A 58 -4.09 -13.30 6.02
C LEU A 58 -4.78 -14.32 6.92
N TYR A 59 -4.43 -14.32 8.21
CA TYR A 59 -5.04 -15.19 9.20
C TYR A 59 -6.46 -14.70 9.55
N GLY A 60 -7.47 -15.57 9.38
CA GLY A 60 -8.85 -15.32 9.80
C GLY A 60 -9.85 -15.07 8.65
N ARG A 61 -11.15 -14.98 8.99
CA ARG A 61 -12.25 -14.78 8.01
C ARG A 61 -12.24 -13.39 7.35
N ASN A 62 -11.53 -12.42 7.92
CA ASN A 62 -11.52 -11.04 7.44
C ASN A 62 -10.19 -10.72 6.75
N ARG A 63 -10.12 -11.07 5.46
CA ARG A 63 -8.91 -10.97 4.62
C ARG A 63 -8.45 -9.51 4.44
N ASP A 64 -9.30 -8.53 4.67
CA ASP A 64 -8.93 -7.12 4.60
C ASP A 64 -8.32 -6.57 5.91
N ALA A 65 -8.32 -7.35 7.00
CA ALA A 65 -7.82 -6.93 8.30
C ALA A 65 -6.30 -7.16 8.46
N TRP A 66 -5.52 -6.87 7.42
CA TRP A 66 -4.06 -6.91 7.51
C TRP A 66 -3.60 -5.96 8.63
N LYS A 67 -2.83 -6.49 9.58
CA LYS A 67 -2.22 -5.72 10.67
C LYS A 67 -0.72 -5.68 10.44
N LEU A 68 -0.14 -4.49 10.57
CA LEU A 68 1.31 -4.33 10.57
C LEU A 68 1.92 -5.24 11.66
N PRO A 69 2.83 -6.16 11.29
CA PRO A 69 3.58 -6.99 12.24
C PRO A 69 4.21 -6.13 13.36
N ALA A 70 4.26 -6.67 14.57
CA ALA A 70 4.65 -5.90 15.75
C ALA A 70 6.11 -5.40 15.69
N ASP A 71 6.98 -6.17 15.04
CA ASP A 71 8.38 -5.90 14.72
C ASP A 71 8.58 -4.73 13.74
N LEU A 72 7.57 -4.42 12.93
CA LEU A 72 7.59 -3.28 12.00
C LEU A 72 6.90 -2.04 12.57
N ARG A 73 6.31 -2.12 13.78
CA ARG A 73 5.72 -0.94 14.41
C ARG A 73 6.84 -0.06 14.94
N PRO A 74 6.80 1.26 14.67
CA PRO A 74 7.77 2.17 15.26
C PRO A 74 7.71 2.05 16.79
N ARG A 75 8.89 1.86 17.40
CA ARG A 75 8.99 1.86 18.86
C ARG A 75 8.58 3.25 19.38
N PRO A 76 7.82 3.34 20.48
CA PRO A 76 7.52 4.62 21.08
C PRO A 76 8.84 5.33 21.43
N GLY A 77 9.17 6.40 20.70
CA GLY A 77 10.42 7.16 20.84
C GLY A 77 11.35 7.18 19.62
N GLU A 78 11.05 6.41 18.56
CA GLU A 78 11.90 6.34 17.34
C GLU A 78 11.36 7.17 16.16
N ALA A 79 10.18 7.76 16.31
CA ALA A 79 9.66 8.76 15.36
C ALA A 79 10.23 10.14 15.71
N ALA A 80 11.38 10.47 15.10
CA ALA A 80 11.93 11.83 15.05
C ALA A 80 11.17 12.72 14.06
#